data_AF-A0A5J4KT79-F1
#
_entry.id   AF-A0A5J4KT79-F1
#
_cell.length_a   1.000
_cell.length_b   1.000
_cell.length_c   1.000
_cell.angle_alpha   90.00
_cell.angle_beta   90.00
_cell.angle_gamma   90.00
#
_symmetry.space_group_name_H-M   'P 1'
#
loop_
_entity.id
_entity.type
_entity.pdbx_description
1 polymer ?
#
loop_
_entity_poly.entity_id
_entity_poly.type
_entity_poly.pdbx_seq_one_letter_code
_entity_poly.pdbx_strand_id
1 'polypeptide(L)'
;MECPCLGAPKDEELLRYALDGDALPVMAQKHLEECQICQQRLTTYTDANKFLIGQLYRYQCPDLTLLSEYCIGTLPVHDHLQIELHLKSCPLCASDVAEARQFLTPPVDLLDQKLSSPFADAPLDSLQLVHWRAPVTVWHKKTQAAHVNPSHYQTDMVALSLEARSDCQSGILLKLTLSLVSEAEGPILFDGTRVELYHAVPILTGDQQLNEILPYIELLPKHMLKPVFSAQADTSGQITFHSIPVGEYLMIVYLPETAIVIERLYIEER
;
A
#
# COMPACT_ATOMS: atom_id res chain seq x y z
N MET A 1 -7.95 -20.49 -35.95
CA MET A 1 -8.13 -20.27 -37.41
C MET A 1 -6.77 -20.42 -38.06
N GLU A 2 -6.63 -21.33 -39.02
CA GLU A 2 -5.38 -21.52 -39.75
C GLU A 2 -5.25 -20.44 -40.83
N CYS A 3 -4.05 -19.87 -40.99
CA CYS A 3 -3.78 -18.91 -42.04
C CYS A 3 -3.54 -19.64 -43.37
N PRO A 4 -4.31 -19.38 -44.44
CA PRO A 4 -4.17 -20.08 -45.72
C PRO A 4 -3.01 -19.54 -46.59
N CYS A 5 -2.21 -18.59 -46.10
CA CYS A 5 -1.17 -17.93 -46.88
C CYS A 5 0.11 -18.79 -47.02
N LEU A 6 0.71 -18.75 -48.21
CA LEU A 6 2.04 -19.33 -48.44
C LEU A 6 3.09 -18.56 -47.64
N GLY A 7 3.79 -19.25 -46.73
CA GLY A 7 4.77 -18.62 -45.84
C GLY A 7 4.23 -18.26 -44.45
N ALA A 8 3.00 -18.67 -44.11
CA ALA A 8 2.52 -18.60 -42.75
C ALA A 8 3.42 -19.43 -41.80
N PRO A 9 3.91 -18.85 -40.69
CA PRO A 9 4.66 -19.61 -39.69
C PRO A 9 3.79 -20.72 -39.12
N LYS A 10 4.44 -21.85 -38.82
CA LYS A 10 3.79 -22.97 -38.13
C LYS A 10 3.54 -22.62 -36.67
N ASP A 11 2.59 -23.30 -36.03
CA ASP A 11 2.28 -23.05 -34.63
C ASP A 11 3.49 -23.30 -33.72
N GLU A 12 4.32 -24.31 -34.01
CA GLU A 12 5.54 -24.58 -33.26
C GLU A 12 6.55 -23.43 -33.38
N GLU A 13 6.66 -22.81 -34.55
CA GLU A 13 7.57 -21.67 -34.78
C GLU A 13 7.09 -20.43 -34.03
N LEU A 14 5.77 -20.15 -34.06
CA LEU A 14 5.16 -19.07 -33.31
C LEU A 14 5.29 -19.28 -31.80
N LEU A 15 5.12 -20.51 -31.32
CA LEU A 15 5.27 -20.85 -29.91
C LEU A 15 6.70 -20.63 -29.44
N ARG A 16 7.72 -21.16 -30.13
CA ARG A 16 9.13 -20.89 -29.75
C ARG A 16 9.46 -19.41 -29.74
N TYR A 17 8.99 -18.66 -30.74
CA TYR A 17 9.19 -17.22 -30.79
C TYR A 17 8.48 -16.50 -29.61
N ALA A 18 7.26 -16.91 -29.26
CA ALA A 18 6.50 -16.32 -28.16
C ALA A 18 6.99 -16.69 -26.75
N LEU A 19 7.57 -17.89 -26.60
CA LEU A 19 8.07 -18.41 -25.33
C LEU A 19 9.50 -17.97 -25.05
N ASP A 20 10.39 -18.18 -26.02
CA ASP A 20 11.84 -18.08 -25.84
C ASP A 20 12.47 -16.89 -26.60
N GLY A 21 11.70 -16.21 -27.45
CA GLY A 21 12.22 -15.14 -28.32
C GLY A 21 13.03 -15.66 -29.52
N ASP A 22 12.95 -16.96 -29.81
CA ASP A 22 13.69 -17.64 -30.88
C ASP A 22 13.40 -17.03 -32.25
N ALA A 23 14.44 -16.61 -32.98
CA ALA A 23 14.29 -15.97 -34.27
C ALA A 23 13.46 -16.79 -35.28
N LEU A 24 12.46 -16.14 -35.88
CA LEU A 24 11.67 -16.73 -36.97
C LEU A 24 12.45 -16.71 -38.30
N PRO A 25 12.20 -17.65 -39.21
CA PRO A 25 12.72 -17.57 -40.57
C PRO A 25 12.32 -16.25 -41.24
N VAL A 26 13.23 -15.66 -42.03
CA VAL A 26 13.03 -14.33 -42.66
C VAL A 26 11.71 -14.22 -43.43
N MET A 27 11.28 -15.29 -44.11
CA MET A 27 10.00 -15.30 -44.83
C MET A 27 8.79 -15.29 -43.89
N ALA A 28 8.86 -16.03 -42.79
CA ALA A 28 7.81 -16.09 -41.77
C ALA A 28 7.69 -14.75 -41.02
N GLN A 29 8.82 -14.09 -40.75
CA GLN A 29 8.84 -12.78 -40.11
C GLN A 29 8.20 -11.71 -41.00
N LYS A 30 8.59 -11.63 -42.27
CA LYS A 30 7.96 -10.73 -43.25
C LYS A 30 6.46 -10.99 -43.37
N HIS A 31 6.07 -12.27 -43.42
CA HIS A 31 4.66 -12.63 -43.45
C HIS A 31 3.91 -12.18 -42.19
N LEU A 32 4.54 -12.29 -41.01
CA LEU A 32 3.96 -11.87 -39.74
C LEU A 32 3.74 -10.36 -39.68
N GLU A 33 4.62 -9.56 -40.29
CA GLU A 33 4.47 -8.10 -40.39
C GLU A 33 3.26 -7.69 -41.25
N GLU A 34 2.89 -8.51 -42.25
CA GLU A 34 1.83 -8.19 -43.22
C GLU A 34 0.48 -8.88 -42.92
N CYS A 35 0.49 -10.02 -42.22
CA CYS A 35 -0.70 -10.85 -42.03
C CYS A 35 -1.34 -10.70 -40.64
N GLN A 36 -2.53 -10.07 -40.59
CA GLN A 36 -3.30 -9.89 -39.36
C GLN A 36 -3.68 -11.20 -38.66
N ILE A 37 -3.94 -12.28 -39.40
CA ILE A 37 -4.31 -13.59 -38.81
C ILE A 37 -3.11 -14.17 -38.05
N CYS A 38 -1.92 -14.12 -38.63
CA CYS A 38 -0.70 -14.61 -37.99
C CYS A 38 -0.29 -13.72 -36.81
N GLN A 39 -0.50 -12.40 -36.90
CA GLN A 39 -0.33 -11.50 -35.76
C GLN A 39 -1.26 -11.87 -34.60
N GLN A 40 -2.55 -12.06 -34.87
CA GLN A 40 -3.52 -12.43 -33.82
C GLN A 40 -3.18 -13.77 -33.17
N ARG A 41 -2.70 -14.76 -33.94
CA ARG A 41 -2.19 -16.04 -33.41
C ARG A 41 -1.00 -15.83 -32.50
N LEU A 42 -0.01 -15.04 -32.93
CA LEU A 42 1.15 -14.71 -32.11
C LEU A 42 0.74 -14.00 -30.81
N THR A 43 -0.16 -13.01 -30.88
CA THR A 43 -0.68 -12.31 -29.69
C THR A 43 -1.32 -13.29 -28.73
N THR A 44 -2.14 -14.22 -29.23
CA THR A 44 -2.77 -15.26 -28.41
C THR A 44 -1.75 -16.12 -27.66
N TYR A 45 -0.69 -16.58 -28.34
CA TYR A 45 0.37 -17.36 -27.71
C TYR A 45 1.19 -16.54 -26.71
N THR A 46 1.47 -15.28 -27.03
CA THR A 46 2.22 -14.37 -26.16
C THR A 46 1.43 -14.05 -24.90
N ASP A 47 0.13 -13.80 -25.01
CA ASP A 47 -0.73 -13.49 -23.87
C ASP A 47 -0.94 -14.73 -23.00
N ALA A 48 -1.11 -15.91 -23.59
CA ALA A 48 -1.16 -17.17 -22.86
C ALA A 48 0.14 -17.43 -22.11
N ASN A 49 1.31 -17.21 -22.74
CA ASN A 49 2.60 -17.36 -22.08
C ASN A 49 2.75 -16.38 -20.91
N LYS A 50 2.44 -15.09 -21.12
CA LYS A 50 2.49 -14.07 -20.06
C LYS A 50 1.58 -14.43 -18.90
N PHE A 51 0.37 -14.89 -19.18
CA PHE A 51 -0.56 -15.34 -18.16
C PHE A 51 -0.01 -16.53 -17.38
N LEU A 52 0.50 -17.56 -18.07
CA LEU A 52 1.06 -18.75 -17.42
C LEU A 52 2.31 -18.43 -16.60
N ILE A 53 3.22 -17.60 -17.12
CA ILE A 53 4.36 -17.12 -16.35
C ILE A 53 3.87 -16.32 -15.15
N GLY A 54 2.94 -15.37 -15.31
CA GLY A 54 2.41 -14.60 -14.19
C GLY A 54 1.75 -15.45 -13.09
N GLN A 55 1.12 -16.58 -13.46
CA GLN A 55 0.46 -17.47 -12.51
C GLN A 55 1.38 -18.52 -11.89
N LEU A 56 2.42 -18.96 -12.60
CA LEU A 56 3.26 -20.09 -12.21
C LEU A 56 4.66 -19.69 -11.77
N TYR A 57 5.20 -18.61 -12.33
CA TYR A 57 6.49 -18.06 -11.93
C TYR A 57 6.36 -17.52 -10.51
N ARG A 58 7.17 -18.09 -9.60
CA ARG A 58 7.22 -17.71 -8.19
C ARG A 58 5.90 -17.91 -7.43
N TYR A 59 4.98 -18.75 -7.91
CA TYR A 59 3.72 -19.05 -7.21
C TYR A 59 3.92 -19.63 -5.79
N GLN A 60 5.01 -20.37 -5.58
CA GLN A 60 5.39 -20.92 -4.27
C GLN A 60 6.35 -20.02 -3.49
N CYS A 61 6.72 -18.86 -4.06
CA CYS A 61 7.56 -17.90 -3.37
C CYS A 61 6.72 -17.07 -2.39
N PRO A 62 7.31 -16.67 -1.26
CA PRO A 62 6.70 -15.70 -0.39
C PRO A 62 6.56 -14.36 -1.13
N ASP A 63 5.53 -13.64 -0.72
CA ASP A 63 5.23 -12.33 -1.23
C ASP A 63 6.41 -11.34 -1.06
N LEU A 64 6.53 -10.38 -1.98
CA LEU A 64 7.66 -9.44 -1.98
C LEU A 64 7.64 -8.55 -0.73
N THR A 65 6.45 -8.15 -0.25
CA THR A 65 6.33 -7.41 1.01
C THR A 65 6.86 -8.22 2.19
N LEU A 66 6.52 -9.51 2.29
CA LEU A 66 7.06 -10.38 3.34
C LEU A 66 8.60 -10.51 3.26
N LEU A 67 9.16 -10.60 2.06
CA LEU A 67 10.62 -10.57 1.88
C LEU A 67 11.22 -9.23 2.31
N SER A 68 10.54 -8.11 2.06
CA SER A 68 10.99 -6.78 2.47
C SER A 68 10.97 -6.61 3.99
N GLU A 69 9.87 -7.01 4.66
CA GLU A 69 9.70 -7.00 6.11
C GLU A 69 10.72 -7.91 6.79
N TYR A 70 11.04 -9.05 6.16
CA TYR A 70 12.13 -9.93 6.60
C TYR A 70 13.50 -9.27 6.47
N CYS A 71 13.72 -8.43 5.45
CA CYS A 71 14.98 -7.68 5.29
C CYS A 71 15.14 -6.57 6.34
N ILE A 72 14.06 -5.87 6.70
CA ILE A 72 14.07 -4.80 7.71
C ILE A 72 13.88 -5.31 9.15
N GLY A 73 13.57 -6.60 9.33
CA GLY A 73 13.44 -7.24 10.64
C GLY A 73 12.14 -6.94 11.39
N THR A 74 11.07 -6.58 10.69
CA THR A 74 9.76 -6.25 11.28
C THR A 74 8.77 -7.41 11.31
N LEU A 75 9.17 -8.55 10.73
CA LEU A 75 8.31 -9.72 10.54
C LEU A 75 8.01 -10.46 11.87
N PRO A 76 6.79 -10.98 12.12
CA PRO A 76 6.49 -11.82 13.27
C PRO A 76 7.35 -13.10 13.32
N VAL A 77 7.65 -13.58 14.54
CA VAL A 77 8.57 -14.72 14.77
C VAL A 77 8.19 -16.00 14.01
N HIS A 78 6.88 -16.25 13.85
CA HIS A 78 6.38 -17.42 13.14
C HIS A 78 6.72 -17.36 11.63
N ASP A 79 6.58 -16.20 11.01
CA ASP A 79 6.76 -16.03 9.57
C ASP A 79 8.25 -15.97 9.20
N HIS A 80 9.09 -15.58 10.16
CA HIS A 80 10.54 -15.49 9.99
C HIS A 80 11.15 -16.88 9.70
N LEU A 81 10.70 -17.91 10.43
CA LEU A 81 11.14 -19.30 10.22
C LEU A 81 10.70 -19.84 8.86
N GLN A 82 9.50 -19.49 8.40
CA GLN A 82 9.00 -19.93 7.10
C GLN A 82 9.80 -19.32 5.94
N ILE A 83 10.12 -18.03 6.02
CA ILE A 83 10.95 -17.35 5.03
C ILE A 83 12.37 -17.93 5.04
N GLU A 84 12.99 -18.13 6.20
CA GLU A 84 14.32 -18.76 6.28
C GLU A 84 14.37 -20.16 5.63
N LEU A 85 13.34 -20.96 5.82
CA LEU A 85 13.21 -22.26 5.17
C LEU A 85 13.06 -22.11 3.66
N HIS A 86 12.23 -21.17 3.20
CA HIS A 86 12.05 -20.88 1.79
C HIS A 86 13.35 -20.43 1.13
N LEU A 87 14.10 -19.51 1.74
CA LEU A 87 15.37 -19.00 1.22
C LEU A 87 16.45 -20.08 1.06
N LYS A 88 16.39 -21.16 1.85
CA LYS A 88 17.27 -22.33 1.67
C LYS A 88 16.91 -23.17 0.45
N SER A 89 15.66 -23.11 0.01
CA SER A 89 15.11 -23.90 -1.10
C SER A 89 15.03 -23.13 -2.43
N CYS A 90 14.86 -21.81 -2.38
CA CYS A 90 14.64 -20.97 -3.56
C CYS A 90 15.82 -20.01 -3.79
N PRO A 91 16.64 -20.22 -4.84
CA PRO A 91 17.79 -19.37 -5.11
C PRO A 91 17.40 -17.95 -5.57
N LEU A 92 16.23 -17.79 -6.19
CA LEU A 92 15.73 -16.48 -6.65
C LEU A 92 15.37 -15.57 -5.48
N CYS A 93 14.61 -16.06 -4.50
CA CYS A 93 14.30 -15.26 -3.31
C CYS A 93 15.56 -15.01 -2.47
N ALA A 94 16.51 -15.95 -2.46
CA ALA A 94 17.80 -15.75 -1.79
C ALA A 94 18.62 -14.61 -2.44
N SER A 95 18.65 -14.51 -3.77
CA SER A 95 19.32 -13.40 -4.45
C SER A 95 18.63 -12.07 -4.16
N ASP A 96 17.30 -12.04 -4.22
CA ASP A 96 16.51 -10.82 -4.01
C ASP A 96 16.72 -10.26 -2.59
N VAL A 97 16.73 -11.13 -1.57
CA VAL A 97 17.01 -10.74 -0.18
C VAL A 97 18.44 -10.26 0.00
N ALA A 98 19.41 -10.89 -0.66
CA ALA A 98 20.81 -10.47 -0.58
C ALA A 98 20.99 -9.06 -1.17
N GLU A 99 20.36 -8.78 -2.31
CA GLU A 99 20.35 -7.48 -2.95
C GLU A 99 19.66 -6.42 -2.08
N ALA A 100 18.45 -6.71 -1.58
CA ALA A 100 17.71 -5.80 -0.71
C ALA A 100 18.49 -5.43 0.56
N ARG A 101 19.16 -6.41 1.20
CA ARG A 101 20.02 -6.15 2.37
C ARG A 101 21.24 -5.31 2.04
N GLN A 102 21.81 -5.47 0.84
CA GLN A 102 22.92 -4.64 0.40
C GLN A 102 22.50 -3.17 0.28
N PHE A 103 21.30 -2.91 -0.25
CA PHE A 103 20.73 -1.55 -0.30
C PHE A 103 20.41 -0.96 1.08
N LEU A 104 19.96 -1.78 2.02
CA LEU A 104 19.63 -1.35 3.38
C LEU A 104 20.86 -1.18 4.28
N THR A 105 22.02 -1.70 3.88
CA THR A 105 23.27 -1.50 4.63
C THR A 105 23.77 -0.07 4.36
N PRO A 106 23.77 0.83 5.36
CA PRO A 106 24.31 2.17 5.15
C PRO A 106 25.80 2.06 4.79
N PRO A 107 26.31 2.88 3.86
CA PRO A 107 27.74 2.91 3.56
C PRO A 107 28.51 3.23 4.85
N VAL A 108 29.34 2.28 5.29
CA VAL A 108 30.07 2.30 6.57
C VAL A 108 31.11 3.44 6.64
N ASP A 109 31.34 4.19 5.56
CA ASP A 109 32.38 5.22 5.48
C ASP A 109 31.97 6.65 5.92
N LEU A 110 30.75 6.89 6.43
CA LEU A 110 30.33 8.24 6.84
C LEU A 110 30.17 8.46 8.36
N LEU A 111 30.39 7.43 9.19
CA LEU A 111 30.26 7.55 10.66
C LEU A 111 31.59 7.76 11.40
N ASP A 112 32.74 7.67 10.72
CA ASP A 112 34.07 7.90 11.32
C ASP A 112 34.58 9.35 11.20
N GLN A 113 33.80 10.26 10.61
CA GLN A 113 34.08 11.69 10.78
C GLN A 113 33.67 12.10 12.18
N LYS A 114 34.65 12.06 13.09
CA LYS A 114 34.67 12.79 14.36
C LYS A 114 34.09 14.19 14.17
N LEU A 115 32.78 14.34 14.40
CA LEU A 115 32.16 15.61 14.73
C LEU A 115 32.68 15.99 16.11
N SER A 116 33.84 16.64 16.13
CA SER A 116 34.31 17.41 17.27
C SER A 116 33.27 18.51 17.54
N SER A 117 32.35 18.23 18.47
CA SER A 117 31.41 19.23 18.97
C SER A 117 32.17 20.33 19.71
N PRO A 118 31.93 21.62 19.42
CA PRO A 118 32.49 22.74 20.18
C PRO A 118 31.76 23.00 21.52
N PHE A 119 30.83 22.13 21.92
CA PHE A 119 30.11 22.24 23.19
C PHE A 119 30.52 21.13 24.16
N ALA A 120 31.80 21.08 24.49
CA ALA A 120 32.30 20.34 25.64
C ALA A 120 32.79 21.37 26.67
N ASP A 121 31.85 21.88 27.47
CA ASP A 121 32.08 22.36 28.84
C ASP A 121 30.77 22.94 29.40
N ALA A 122 29.88 22.04 29.82
CA ALA A 122 28.91 22.35 30.86
C ALA A 122 28.67 21.06 31.66
N PRO A 123 28.76 21.10 33.00
CA PRO A 123 28.63 19.91 33.83
C PRO A 123 27.21 19.34 33.71
N LEU A 124 27.13 18.01 33.54
CA LEU A 124 25.90 17.24 33.67
C LEU A 124 25.31 17.47 35.06
N ASP A 125 24.32 18.35 35.14
CA ASP A 125 23.35 18.34 36.22
C ASP A 125 21.96 18.48 35.61
N SER A 126 21.12 17.48 35.86
CA SER A 126 19.68 17.44 35.57
C SER A 126 19.22 17.55 34.10
N LEU A 127 19.20 16.42 33.39
CA LEU A 127 18.13 16.17 32.40
C LEU A 127 17.21 15.09 32.95
N GLN A 128 16.09 15.55 33.51
CA GLN A 128 14.99 14.71 33.95
C GLN A 128 14.39 14.02 32.72
N LEU A 129 14.38 12.69 32.77
CA LEU A 129 13.56 11.85 31.90
C LEU A 129 12.10 12.24 32.16
N VAL A 130 11.51 13.11 31.31
CA VAL A 130 10.07 13.39 31.35
C VAL A 130 9.38 12.18 30.74
N HIS A 131 9.13 11.19 31.60
CA HIS A 131 8.13 10.17 31.41
C HIS A 131 6.77 10.87 31.27
N TRP A 132 6.33 11.10 30.05
CA TRP A 132 5.00 11.65 29.79
C TRP A 132 3.96 10.56 30.11
N ARG A 133 3.54 10.52 31.37
CA ARG A 133 2.32 9.81 31.78
C ARG A 133 1.14 10.52 31.12
N ALA A 134 0.40 9.77 30.30
CA ALA A 134 -0.93 10.16 29.86
C ALA A 134 -1.75 10.63 31.08
N PRO A 135 -2.46 11.77 31.00
CA PRO A 135 -3.32 12.20 32.09
C PRO A 135 -4.47 11.20 32.21
N VAL A 136 -4.45 10.43 33.29
CA VAL A 136 -5.61 9.65 33.75
C VAL A 136 -6.62 10.64 34.31
N THR A 137 -7.58 11.05 33.49
CA THR A 137 -8.82 11.64 33.99
C THR A 137 -9.75 10.50 34.38
N VAL A 138 -9.81 10.26 35.69
CA VAL A 138 -10.95 9.60 36.31
C VAL A 138 -12.15 10.54 36.11
N TRP A 139 -13.29 10.04 35.62
CA TRP A 139 -14.63 10.19 36.23
C TRP A 139 -15.74 9.61 35.33
N HIS A 140 -16.40 8.59 35.87
CA HIS A 140 -17.82 8.24 35.79
C HIS A 140 -18.66 8.68 34.57
N LYS A 141 -18.72 7.81 33.57
CA LYS A 141 -19.91 7.03 33.19
C LYS A 141 -19.41 5.86 32.34
N LYS A 142 -20.08 4.72 32.44
CA LYS A 142 -19.71 3.49 31.73
C LYS A 142 -20.05 3.63 30.24
N THR A 143 -19.37 4.53 29.54
CA THR A 143 -19.32 4.61 28.07
C THR A 143 -18.25 3.64 27.62
N GLN A 144 -18.67 2.60 26.89
CA GLN A 144 -17.75 1.69 26.22
C GLN A 144 -16.75 2.50 25.39
N ALA A 145 -15.48 2.14 25.49
CA ALA A 145 -14.42 2.90 24.84
C ALA A 145 -14.33 2.42 23.39
N ALA A 146 -14.83 3.21 22.45
CA ALA A 146 -14.55 2.97 21.04
C ALA A 146 -13.10 3.40 20.74
N HIS A 147 -12.42 2.65 19.88
CA HIS A 147 -11.05 2.92 19.47
C HIS A 147 -10.96 2.98 17.95
N VAL A 148 -10.08 3.84 17.45
CA VAL A 148 -9.75 3.95 16.02
C VAL A 148 -8.25 3.79 15.84
N ASN A 149 -7.83 2.95 14.90
CA ASN A 149 -6.43 2.68 14.62
C ASN A 149 -6.18 2.69 13.11
N PRO A 150 -5.17 3.41 12.59
CA PRO A 150 -4.36 4.45 13.26
C PRO A 150 -5.14 5.71 13.65
N SER A 151 -4.78 6.33 14.78
CA SER A 151 -5.46 7.54 15.31
C SER A 151 -4.78 8.86 14.95
N HIS A 152 -3.56 8.84 14.44
CA HIS A 152 -2.79 10.04 14.08
C HIS A 152 -2.04 9.84 12.76
N TYR A 153 -2.10 10.85 11.89
CA TYR A 153 -1.38 10.92 10.64
C TYR A 153 -0.75 12.29 10.50
N GLN A 154 0.47 12.35 10.00
CA GLN A 154 1.20 13.59 9.81
C GLN A 154 1.90 13.57 8.46
N THR A 155 1.69 14.63 7.68
CA THR A 155 2.47 14.95 6.48
C THR A 155 3.34 16.17 6.76
N ASP A 156 4.10 16.62 5.77
CA ASP A 156 4.95 17.82 5.87
C ASP A 156 4.14 19.10 6.16
N MET A 157 2.84 19.11 5.85
CA MET A 157 1.99 20.30 5.96
C MET A 157 0.77 20.13 6.89
N VAL A 158 0.22 18.91 7.01
CA VAL A 158 -1.05 18.68 7.70
C VAL A 158 -0.93 17.52 8.68
N ALA A 159 -1.44 17.72 9.90
CA ALA A 159 -1.65 16.67 10.89
C ALA A 159 -3.15 16.39 11.00
N LEU A 160 -3.50 15.12 10.88
CA LEU A 160 -4.84 14.57 11.06
C LEU A 160 -4.86 13.75 12.35
N SER A 161 -5.84 14.03 13.20
CA SER A 161 -6.14 13.23 14.38
C SER A 161 -7.56 12.68 14.31
N LEU A 162 -7.72 11.43 14.77
CA LEU A 162 -8.96 10.66 14.77
C LEU A 162 -9.29 10.27 16.20
N GLU A 163 -10.50 10.61 16.65
CA GLU A 163 -11.04 10.17 17.93
C GLU A 163 -12.34 9.41 17.70
N ALA A 164 -12.43 8.18 18.20
CA ALA A 164 -13.67 7.41 18.23
C ALA A 164 -14.28 7.42 19.63
N ARG A 165 -15.60 7.56 19.72
CA ARG A 165 -16.36 7.44 20.97
C ARG A 165 -17.62 6.62 20.74
N SER A 166 -17.96 5.70 21.65
CA SER A 166 -19.24 5.00 21.59
C SER A 166 -20.36 5.95 22.03
N ASP A 167 -21.35 6.15 21.18
CA ASP A 167 -22.59 6.85 21.49
C ASP A 167 -23.69 5.83 21.79
N CYS A 168 -24.27 5.94 22.97
CA CYS A 168 -25.19 4.96 23.56
C CYS A 168 -26.49 4.78 22.76
N GLN A 169 -26.78 5.68 21.82
CA GLN A 169 -28.03 5.72 21.06
C GLN A 169 -27.84 5.50 19.56
N SER A 170 -26.63 5.71 19.03
CA SER A 170 -26.44 5.86 17.59
C SER A 170 -25.32 5.00 17.00
N GLY A 171 -24.41 4.42 17.79
CA GLY A 171 -23.25 3.65 17.31
C GLY A 171 -21.94 4.37 17.62
N ILE A 172 -20.91 4.25 16.78
CA ILE A 172 -19.63 4.92 17.02
C ILE A 172 -19.63 6.31 16.39
N LEU A 173 -19.27 7.31 17.18
CA LEU A 173 -18.95 8.66 16.76
C LEU A 173 -17.47 8.71 16.38
N LEU A 174 -17.16 9.03 15.13
CA LEU A 174 -15.79 9.29 14.69
C LEU A 174 -15.61 10.79 14.45
N LYS A 175 -14.70 11.39 15.20
CA LYS A 175 -14.31 12.79 15.06
C LYS A 175 -12.93 12.85 14.41
N LEU A 176 -12.81 13.70 13.40
CA LEU A 176 -11.56 14.02 12.73
C LEU A 176 -11.21 15.47 13.00
N THR A 177 -9.93 15.76 13.20
CA THR A 177 -9.42 17.12 13.34
C THR A 177 -8.19 17.30 12.47
N LEU A 178 -8.28 18.23 11.52
CA LEU A 178 -7.21 18.67 10.65
C LEU A 178 -6.51 19.88 11.26
N SER A 179 -5.18 19.87 11.23
CA SER A 179 -4.34 20.94 11.77
C SER A 179 -3.10 21.13 10.90
N LEU A 180 -2.55 22.35 10.83
CA LEU A 180 -1.29 22.60 10.13
C LEU A 180 -0.09 22.22 11.01
N VAL A 181 0.94 21.63 10.39
CA VAL A 181 2.20 21.26 11.06
C VAL A 181 3.23 22.40 11.02
N SER A 182 3.14 23.28 10.03
CA SER A 182 4.10 24.37 9.80
C SER A 182 3.38 25.72 9.69
N GLU A 183 3.95 26.77 10.28
CA GLU A 183 3.53 28.18 10.11
C GLU A 183 3.92 28.73 8.72
N ALA A 184 3.91 27.89 7.69
CA ALA A 184 4.18 28.32 6.32
C ALA A 184 3.04 29.21 5.82
N GLU A 185 3.42 30.38 5.29
CA GLU A 185 2.59 31.53 4.94
C GLU A 185 1.22 31.22 4.34
N GLY A 186 0.17 31.38 5.15
CA GLY A 186 -1.23 31.48 4.72
C GLY A 186 -2.19 30.64 5.56
N PRO A 187 -3.43 31.11 5.84
CA PRO A 187 -4.44 30.27 6.45
C PRO A 187 -4.88 29.22 5.42
N ILE A 188 -4.40 27.97 5.56
CA ILE A 188 -5.04 26.86 4.86
C ILE A 188 -6.42 26.71 5.47
N LEU A 189 -7.42 27.18 4.74
CA LEU A 189 -8.82 27.01 5.08
C LEU A 189 -9.18 25.56 4.77
N PHE A 190 -9.34 24.76 5.82
CA PHE A 190 -9.87 23.40 5.69
C PHE A 190 -11.38 23.40 5.42
N ASP A 191 -12.05 24.54 5.48
CA ASP A 191 -13.49 24.68 5.26
C ASP A 191 -13.92 24.06 3.92
N GLY A 192 -14.90 23.15 3.96
CA GLY A 192 -15.37 22.42 2.79
C GLY A 192 -14.49 21.25 2.35
N THR A 193 -13.41 20.92 3.08
CA THR A 193 -12.59 19.72 2.84
C THR A 193 -13.48 18.48 2.93
N ARG A 194 -13.65 17.78 1.81
CA ARG A 194 -14.48 16.58 1.74
C ARG A 194 -13.73 15.41 2.35
N VAL A 195 -14.42 14.64 3.19
CA VAL A 195 -13.92 13.40 3.77
C VAL A 195 -14.92 12.30 3.52
N GLU A 196 -14.42 11.15 3.08
CA GLU A 196 -15.24 10.01 2.70
C GLU A 196 -14.74 8.73 3.33
N LEU A 197 -15.70 7.93 3.79
CA LEU A 197 -15.48 6.59 4.32
C LEU A 197 -16.12 5.58 3.38
N TYR A 198 -15.33 4.59 3.01
CA TYR A 198 -15.73 3.43 2.22
C TYR A 198 -15.56 2.20 3.11
N HIS A 199 -16.42 1.20 2.95
CA HIS A 199 -16.10 -0.11 3.51
C HIS A 199 -14.78 -0.56 2.91
N ALA A 200 -13.89 -1.09 3.73
CA ALA A 200 -12.73 -1.77 3.20
C ALA A 200 -13.25 -2.89 2.30
N VAL A 201 -12.97 -2.76 1.00
CA VAL A 201 -13.07 -3.91 0.11
C VAL A 201 -12.10 -4.92 0.70
N PRO A 202 -12.46 -6.20 0.84
CA PRO A 202 -11.46 -7.24 1.05
C PRO A 202 -10.59 -7.25 -0.21
N ILE A 203 -9.64 -6.33 -0.28
CA ILE A 203 -8.51 -6.42 -1.18
C ILE A 203 -7.85 -7.69 -0.67
N LEU A 204 -7.92 -8.73 -1.50
CA LEU A 204 -7.23 -9.99 -1.27
C LEU A 204 -5.84 -9.64 -0.74
N THR A 205 -5.60 -10.04 0.50
CA THR A 205 -4.38 -9.75 1.23
C THR A 205 -3.22 -10.36 0.45
N GLY A 206 -2.47 -9.50 -0.26
CA GLY A 206 -1.34 -9.86 -1.10
C GLY A 206 -1.14 -8.86 -2.22
N ASP A 207 -0.35 -7.82 -1.93
CA ASP A 207 0.55 -7.06 -2.82
C ASP A 207 0.26 -6.98 -4.33
N GLN A 208 -0.99 -6.73 -4.74
CA GLN A 208 -1.30 -6.46 -6.15
C GLN A 208 -1.07 -4.99 -6.48
N GLN A 209 -0.01 -4.77 -7.26
CA GLN A 209 0.37 -3.51 -7.89
C GLN A 209 -0.85 -2.78 -8.46
N LEU A 210 -0.90 -1.45 -8.28
CA LEU A 210 -1.95 -0.55 -8.80
C LEU A 210 -2.32 -0.75 -10.28
N ASN A 211 -1.46 -1.40 -11.08
CA ASN A 211 -1.68 -1.71 -12.49
C ASN A 211 -2.55 -2.96 -12.75
N GLU A 212 -2.72 -3.87 -11.78
CA GLU A 212 -3.62 -5.04 -11.88
C GLU A 212 -5.05 -4.76 -11.38
N ILE A 213 -5.29 -3.58 -10.80
CA ILE A 213 -6.56 -3.19 -10.18
C ILE A 213 -7.57 -2.65 -11.21
N LEU A 214 -7.10 -2.10 -12.33
CA LEU A 214 -7.96 -1.50 -13.36
C LEU A 214 -9.04 -2.43 -13.95
N PRO A 215 -8.79 -3.73 -14.22
CA PRO A 215 -9.83 -4.64 -14.72
C PRO A 215 -10.82 -5.09 -13.63
N TYR A 216 -10.46 -4.98 -12.35
CA TYR A 216 -11.31 -5.38 -11.21
C TYR A 216 -12.22 -4.24 -10.73
N ILE A 217 -11.80 -2.97 -10.88
CA ILE A 217 -12.66 -1.81 -10.60
C ILE A 217 -13.90 -1.78 -11.49
N GLU A 218 -13.82 -2.28 -12.73
CA GLU A 218 -14.96 -2.38 -13.64
C GLU A 218 -15.97 -3.47 -13.24
N LEU A 219 -15.56 -4.44 -12.40
CA LEU A 219 -16.38 -5.54 -11.91
C LEU A 219 -16.90 -5.33 -10.49
N LEU A 220 -16.43 -4.32 -9.77
CA LEU A 220 -16.95 -3.98 -8.44
C LEU A 220 -18.42 -3.54 -8.57
N PRO A 221 -19.33 -4.08 -7.72
CA PRO A 221 -20.71 -3.64 -7.72
C PRO A 221 -20.79 -2.12 -7.54
N LYS A 222 -21.60 -1.42 -8.34
CA LYS A 222 -21.72 0.07 -8.33
C LYS A 222 -22.03 0.69 -6.96
N HIS A 223 -22.44 -0.11 -5.98
CA HIS A 223 -22.67 0.33 -4.60
C HIS A 223 -21.40 0.32 -3.73
N MET A 224 -20.34 -0.41 -4.10
CA MET A 224 -19.03 -0.37 -3.43
C MET A 224 -18.18 0.83 -3.87
N LEU A 225 -18.50 1.45 -4.99
CA LEU A 225 -17.90 2.70 -5.46
C LEU A 225 -18.56 3.95 -4.86
N LYS A 226 -19.50 3.78 -3.92
CA LYS A 226 -20.15 4.88 -3.22
C LYS A 226 -19.62 4.98 -1.79
N PRO A 227 -19.35 6.20 -1.30
CA PRO A 227 -18.98 6.40 0.09
C PRO A 227 -20.14 5.94 0.98
N VAL A 228 -19.82 5.16 2.00
CA VAL A 228 -20.75 4.76 3.07
C VAL A 228 -21.09 5.99 3.91
N PHE A 229 -20.09 6.84 4.16
CA PHE A 229 -20.26 8.13 4.79
C PHE A 229 -19.47 9.20 4.04
N SER A 230 -20.04 10.39 3.92
CA SER A 230 -19.39 11.56 3.32
C SER A 230 -19.73 12.79 4.16
N ALA A 231 -18.72 13.57 4.52
CA ALA A 231 -18.86 14.78 5.31
C ALA A 231 -17.86 15.83 4.83
N GLN A 232 -18.06 17.08 5.25
CA GLN A 232 -17.14 18.17 4.97
C GLN A 232 -16.62 18.75 6.28
N ALA A 233 -15.37 19.22 6.26
CA ALA A 233 -14.80 19.94 7.37
C ALA A 233 -15.43 21.30 7.53
N ASP A 234 -15.67 21.66 8.79
CA ASP A 234 -16.10 23.00 9.15
C ASP A 234 -14.93 23.99 9.08
N THR A 235 -15.20 25.25 9.40
CA THR A 235 -14.22 26.34 9.43
C THR A 235 -13.09 26.12 10.45
N SER A 236 -13.21 25.16 11.34
CA SER A 236 -12.18 24.76 12.31
C SER A 236 -11.41 23.50 11.91
N GLY A 237 -11.68 22.93 10.72
CA GLY A 237 -11.06 21.70 10.25
C GLY A 237 -11.57 20.45 10.95
N GLN A 238 -12.73 20.51 11.60
CA GLN A 238 -13.34 19.36 12.28
C GLN A 238 -14.37 18.68 11.38
N ILE A 239 -14.34 17.35 11.36
CA ILE A 239 -15.33 16.50 10.70
C ILE A 239 -15.89 15.54 11.75
N THR A 240 -17.21 15.32 11.74
CA THR A 240 -17.84 14.35 12.63
C THR A 240 -18.73 13.41 11.83
N PHE A 241 -18.50 12.11 12.01
CA PHE A 241 -19.37 11.06 11.52
C PHE A 241 -20.12 10.43 12.69
N HIS A 242 -21.41 10.20 12.49
CA HIS A 242 -22.28 9.57 13.46
C HIS A 242 -22.65 8.17 13.00
N SER A 243 -22.96 7.29 13.95
CA SER A 243 -23.49 5.97 13.67
C SER A 243 -22.61 5.08 12.79
N ILE A 244 -21.28 5.17 12.96
CA ILE A 244 -20.38 4.29 12.24
C ILE A 244 -20.39 2.90 12.89
N PRO A 245 -20.64 1.83 12.13
CA PRO A 245 -20.51 0.47 12.64
C PRO A 245 -19.05 0.10 12.87
N VAL A 246 -18.80 -0.85 13.77
CA VAL A 246 -17.47 -1.46 13.90
C VAL A 246 -17.06 -2.14 12.59
N GLY A 247 -15.79 -2.06 12.23
CA GLY A 247 -15.28 -2.64 11.00
C GLY A 247 -14.02 -1.97 10.48
N GLU A 248 -13.60 -2.44 9.31
CA GLU A 248 -12.46 -1.90 8.57
C GLU A 248 -12.96 -0.99 7.45
N TYR A 249 -12.31 0.18 7.32
CA TYR A 249 -12.70 1.22 6.40
C TYR A 249 -11.49 1.75 5.62
N LEU A 250 -11.76 2.14 4.38
CA LEU A 250 -10.90 3.03 3.60
C LEU A 250 -11.42 4.46 3.80
N MET A 251 -10.54 5.38 4.18
CA MET A 251 -10.87 6.78 4.36
C MET A 251 -10.05 7.66 3.41
N ILE A 252 -10.72 8.60 2.74
CA ILE A 252 -10.09 9.56 1.84
C ILE A 252 -10.41 10.97 2.31
N VAL A 253 -9.37 11.77 2.56
CA VAL A 253 -9.47 13.20 2.88
C VAL A 253 -8.97 14.00 1.68
N TYR A 254 -9.86 14.77 1.05
CA TYR A 254 -9.56 15.56 -0.14
C TYR A 254 -9.05 16.95 0.23
N LEU A 255 -7.74 17.13 0.28
CA LEU A 255 -7.10 18.44 0.49
C LEU A 255 -7.06 19.24 -0.85
N PRO A 256 -6.81 20.56 -0.83
CA PRO A 256 -6.83 21.38 -2.04
C PRO A 256 -5.88 20.92 -3.17
N GLU A 257 -4.70 20.42 -2.80
CA GLU A 257 -3.66 20.01 -3.76
C GLU A 257 -3.34 18.51 -3.72
N THR A 258 -3.81 17.79 -2.71
CA THR A 258 -3.47 16.39 -2.45
C THR A 258 -4.63 15.63 -1.82
N ALA A 259 -4.51 14.32 -1.67
CA ALA A 259 -5.44 13.54 -0.86
C ALA A 259 -4.68 12.67 0.13
N ILE A 260 -5.19 12.58 1.36
CA ILE A 260 -4.72 11.59 2.33
C ILE A 260 -5.60 10.36 2.19
N VAL A 261 -4.98 9.23 1.87
CA VAL A 261 -5.65 7.93 1.73
C VAL A 261 -5.23 7.04 2.90
N ILE A 262 -6.21 6.53 3.62
CA ILE A 262 -6.03 5.67 4.79
C ILE A 262 -6.75 4.36 4.50
N GLU A 263 -6.00 3.33 4.13
CA GLU A 263 -6.54 2.10 3.54
C GLU A 263 -7.08 1.09 4.57
N ARG A 264 -6.55 1.12 5.80
CA ARG A 264 -6.89 0.16 6.87
C ARG A 264 -7.25 0.87 8.17
N LEU A 265 -8.34 1.64 8.14
CA LEU A 265 -8.90 2.29 9.33
C LEU A 265 -9.77 1.29 10.10
N TYR A 266 -9.28 0.81 11.24
CA TYR A 266 -10.04 -0.09 12.11
C TYR A 266 -10.83 0.72 13.14
N ILE A 267 -12.14 0.49 13.19
CA ILE A 267 -13.05 1.06 14.18
C ILE A 267 -13.62 -0.08 15.02
N GLU A 268 -13.31 -0.07 16.32
CA GLU A 268 -13.65 -1.15 17.26
C GLU A 268 -14.36 -0.59 18.50
N GLU A 269 -15.21 -1.42 19.13
CA GLU A 269 -15.86 -1.14 20.41
C GLU A 269 -15.26 -2.05 21.50
N ARG A 270 -14.72 -1.48 22.58
CA ARG A 270 -14.23 -2.23 23.76
C ARG A 270 -15.25 -2.32 24.88
#